data_AF-A0A0J8U043-F1
#
_entry.id   AF-A0A0J8U043-F1
#
_cell.length_a   1.000
_cell.length_b   1.000
_cell.length_c   1.000
_cell.angle_alpha   90.00
_cell.angle_beta   90.00
_cell.angle_gamma   90.00
#
_symmetry.space_group_name_H-M   'P 1'
#
loop_
_entity.id
_entity.type
_entity.pdbx_description
1 polymer ?
#
loop_
_entity_poly.entity_id
_entity_poly.type
_entity_poly.pdbx_seq_one_letter_code
_entity_poly.pdbx_strand_id
1 'polypeptide(L)'
;MAAASLTLTIKVENAYSDGHTSKQVKTVEVEPFEELEQLWEQLEEFTGDGHGIGSDLGYCFEISIVDAPGLPELVGLGNEWVGK
;
A
#
# COMPACT_ATOMS: atom_id res chain seq x y z
N MET A 1 -18.49 21.03 -0.88
CA MET A 1 -18.10 20.18 -2.03
C MET A 1 -17.49 18.93 -1.43
N ALA A 2 -17.95 17.73 -1.81
CA ALA A 2 -17.21 16.52 -1.45
C ALA A 2 -15.88 16.58 -2.21
N ALA A 3 -14.77 16.41 -1.52
CA ALA A 3 -13.48 16.32 -2.18
C ALA A 3 -13.48 15.03 -3.02
N ALA A 4 -13.02 15.10 -4.26
CA ALA A 4 -13.01 13.93 -5.14
C ALA A 4 -11.91 12.96 -4.69
N SER A 5 -12.24 11.69 -4.55
CA SER A 5 -11.26 10.63 -4.32
C SER A 5 -10.27 10.56 -5.49
N LEU A 6 -9.07 10.10 -5.20
CA LEU A 6 -7.99 9.93 -6.17
C LEU A 6 -7.84 8.45 -6.49
N THR A 7 -7.90 8.11 -7.78
CA THR A 7 -7.64 6.76 -8.25
C THR A 7 -6.14 6.54 -8.38
N LEU A 8 -5.60 5.50 -7.74
CA LEU A 8 -4.21 5.08 -7.87
C LEU A 8 -4.15 3.62 -8.31
N THR A 9 -3.16 3.27 -9.12
CA THR A 9 -2.77 1.86 -9.30
C THR A 9 -1.52 1.61 -8.47
N ILE A 10 -1.58 0.61 -7.59
CA ILE A 10 -0.52 0.25 -6.67
C ILE A 10 -0.06 -1.19 -6.88
N LYS A 11 1.22 -1.44 -6.64
CA LYS A 11 1.83 -2.76 -6.50
C LYS A 11 2.04 -3.01 -5.01
N VAL A 12 1.45 -4.07 -4.47
CA VAL A 12 1.63 -4.51 -3.09
C VAL A 12 2.49 -5.78 -3.08
N GLU A 13 3.54 -5.80 -2.27
CA GLU A 13 4.41 -6.95 -2.04
C GLU A 13 4.45 -7.25 -0.54
N ASN A 14 4.25 -8.50 -0.17
CA ASN A 14 4.31 -8.95 1.21
C ASN A 14 5.39 -10.03 1.35
N ALA A 15 6.16 -9.95 2.43
CA ALA A 15 7.09 -10.98 2.85
C ALA A 15 6.89 -11.27 4.34
N TYR A 16 6.96 -12.55 4.70
CA TYR A 16 6.80 -13.02 6.07
C TYR A 16 8.03 -13.81 6.51
N SER A 17 8.27 -13.84 7.82
CA SER A 17 9.47 -14.46 8.41
C SER A 17 9.55 -15.98 8.22
N ASP A 18 8.43 -16.63 7.89
CA ASP A 18 8.36 -18.06 7.55
C ASP A 18 8.75 -18.35 6.08
N GLY A 19 9.08 -17.31 5.31
CA GLY A 19 9.46 -17.39 3.91
C GLY A 19 8.30 -17.27 2.93
N HIS A 20 7.06 -17.09 3.39
CA HIS A 20 5.94 -16.80 2.50
C HIS A 20 6.08 -15.41 1.89
N THR A 21 5.77 -15.29 0.60
CA THR A 21 5.77 -14.02 -0.12
C THR A 21 4.58 -13.94 -1.06
N SER A 22 4.00 -12.76 -1.23
CA SER A 22 2.95 -12.51 -2.22
C SER A 22 3.10 -11.17 -2.91
N LYS A 23 2.51 -11.05 -4.10
CA LYS A 23 2.55 -9.86 -4.93
C LYS A 23 1.22 -9.67 -5.66
N GLN A 24 0.73 -8.43 -5.66
CA GLN A 24 -0.51 -8.06 -6.35
C GLN A 24 -0.41 -6.64 -6.92
N VAL A 25 -1.09 -6.39 -8.03
CA VAL A 25 -1.31 -5.04 -8.57
C VAL A 25 -2.81 -4.78 -8.54
N LYS A 26 -3.22 -3.64 -7.99
CA LYS A 26 -4.64 -3.27 -7.87
C LYS A 26 -4.84 -1.77 -8.03
N THR A 27 -6.03 -1.40 -8.48
CA THR A 27 -6.49 -0.02 -8.51
C THR A 27 -7.28 0.26 -7.24
N VAL A 28 -6.99 1.37 -6.57
CA VAL A 28 -7.58 1.79 -5.30
C VAL A 28 -8.05 3.24 -5.40
N GLU A 29 -9.02 3.59 -4.56
CA GLU A 29 -9.44 4.97 -4.34
C GLU A 29 -8.86 5.40 -2.99
N VAL A 30 -8.25 6.57 -2.96
CA VAL A 30 -7.80 7.21 -1.71
C VAL A 30 -8.51 8.54 -1.54
N GLU A 31 -8.77 8.89 -0.27
CA GLU A 31 -9.27 10.21 0.08
C GLU A 31 -8.18 11.26 -0.16
N PRO A 32 -8.57 12.50 -0.48
CA PRO A 32 -7.61 13.59 -0.63
C PRO A 32 -6.78 13.78 0.64
N PHE A 33 -5.49 14.01 0.43
CA PHE A 33 -4.48 14.15 1.47
C PHE A 33 -3.68 15.44 1.25
N GLU A 34 -3.15 16.01 2.33
CA GLU A 34 -2.27 17.18 2.28
C GLU A 34 -0.79 16.80 2.28
N GLU A 35 -0.47 15.67 2.92
CA GLU A 35 0.91 15.19 3.08
C GLU A 35 1.02 13.70 2.70
N LEU A 36 2.20 13.29 2.25
CA LEU A 36 2.44 11.90 1.82
C LEU A 36 2.22 10.88 2.95
N GLU A 37 2.45 11.26 4.21
CA GLU A 37 2.22 10.38 5.36
C GLU A 37 0.75 9.94 5.46
N GLN A 38 -0.20 10.87 5.24
CA GLN A 38 -1.63 10.57 5.20
C GLN A 38 -2.01 9.64 4.04
N LEU A 39 -1.31 9.73 2.90
CA LEU A 39 -1.47 8.79 1.80
C LEU A 39 -1.00 7.39 2.20
N TRP A 40 0.16 7.28 2.84
CA TRP A 40 0.69 5.99 3.27
C TRP A 40 -0.18 5.34 4.34
N GLU A 41 -0.66 6.09 5.34
CA GLU A 41 -1.62 5.59 6.34
C GLU A 41 -2.87 4.96 5.69
N GLN A 42 -3.40 5.59 4.64
CA GLN A 42 -4.50 5.02 3.88
C GLN A 42 -4.07 3.75 3.12
N LEU A 43 -2.93 3.79 2.44
CA LEU A 43 -2.49 2.67 1.60
C LEU A 43 -2.12 1.42 2.42
N GLU A 44 -1.73 1.57 3.69
CA GLU A 44 -1.40 0.47 4.59
C GLU A 44 -2.54 -0.57 4.68
N GLU A 45 -3.80 -0.16 4.56
CA GLU A 45 -4.95 -1.07 4.62
C GLU A 45 -4.95 -2.13 3.50
N PHE A 46 -4.26 -1.86 2.38
CA PHE A 46 -4.16 -2.76 1.24
C PHE A 46 -3.01 -3.76 1.34
N THR A 47 -2.18 -3.65 2.38
CA THR A 47 -1.08 -4.56 2.68
C THR A 47 -1.56 -5.85 3.34
N GLY A 48 -0.67 -6.84 3.38
CA GLY A 48 -0.99 -8.17 3.86
C GLY A 48 -1.88 -8.95 2.88
N ASP A 49 -1.85 -10.27 3.02
CA ASP A 49 -2.69 -11.19 2.24
C ASP A 49 -3.48 -12.16 3.14
N GLY A 50 -3.44 -11.91 4.45
CA GLY A 50 -4.07 -12.73 5.47
C GLY A 50 -3.23 -13.89 5.99
N HIS A 51 -2.04 -14.15 5.42
CA HIS A 51 -1.19 -15.28 5.82
C HIS A 51 -0.75 -15.24 7.29
N GLY A 52 -0.45 -14.05 7.82
CA GLY A 52 -0.10 -13.85 9.22
C GLY A 52 -1.28 -13.83 10.20
N ILE A 53 -2.54 -13.96 9.76
CA ILE A 53 -3.68 -13.85 10.67
C ILE A 53 -3.68 -15.02 11.67
N GLY A 54 -3.66 -14.70 12.96
CA GLY A 54 -3.67 -15.69 14.04
C GLY A 54 -2.30 -16.29 14.35
N SER A 55 -1.23 -15.79 13.75
CA SER A 55 0.16 -16.16 14.05
C SER A 55 1.03 -14.92 14.19
N ASP A 56 1.99 -14.93 15.11
CA ASP A 56 2.97 -13.87 15.27
C ASP A 56 4.09 -14.05 14.23
N LEU A 57 3.75 -13.76 12.96
CA LEU A 57 4.70 -13.80 11.85
C LEU A 57 5.17 -12.38 11.57
N GLY A 58 6.44 -12.12 11.88
CA GLY A 58 7.05 -10.86 11.48
C GLY A 58 6.97 -10.67 9.97
N TYR A 59 6.68 -9.44 9.58
CA TYR A 59 6.30 -9.08 8.21
C TYR A 59 7.12 -7.90 7.69
N CYS A 60 7.24 -7.84 6.37
CA CYS A 60 7.66 -6.69 5.59
C CYS A 60 6.68 -6.51 4.44
N PHE A 61 5.93 -5.40 4.46
CA PHE A 61 5.00 -5.03 3.41
C PHE A 61 5.54 -3.83 2.65
N GLU A 62 5.49 -3.89 1.32
CA GLU A 62 5.88 -2.79 0.45
C GLU A 62 4.70 -2.43 -0.45
N ILE A 63 4.43 -1.13 -0.58
CA ILE A 63 3.58 -0.59 -1.64
C ILE A 63 4.39 0.34 -2.53
N SER A 64 4.23 0.19 -3.84
CA SER A 64 4.71 1.18 -4.82
C SER A 64 3.56 1.68 -5.69
N ILE A 65 3.53 2.97 -5.98
CA ILE A 65 2.55 3.59 -6.89
C ILE A 65 3.05 3.41 -8.33
N VAL A 66 2.26 2.72 -9.15
CA VAL A 66 2.61 2.42 -10.55
C VAL A 66 1.86 3.28 -11.57
N ASP A 67 0.70 3.83 -11.18
CA ASP A 67 -0.04 4.81 -11.97
C ASP A 67 -0.85 5.73 -11.03
N ALA A 68 -0.95 7.01 -11.39
CA ALA A 68 -1.64 8.04 -10.62
C ALA A 68 -2.25 9.10 -11.54
N PRO A 69 -3.40 8.81 -12.19
CA PRO A 69 -4.06 9.76 -13.08
C PRO A 69 -4.48 11.02 -12.32
N GLY A 70 -3.71 12.10 -12.51
CA GLY A 70 -3.94 13.40 -11.87
C GLY A 70 -2.81 13.87 -10.95
N LEU A 71 -1.91 12.97 -10.55
CA LEU A 71 -0.74 13.26 -9.70
C LEU A 71 0.48 12.44 -10.16
N PRO A 72 1.02 12.71 -11.38
CA PRO A 72 2.11 11.92 -11.95
C PRO A 72 3.40 11.92 -11.12
N GLU A 73 3.59 12.91 -10.24
CA GLU A 73 4.69 12.98 -9.28
C GLU A 73 4.70 11.84 -8.25
N LEU A 74 3.56 11.15 -8.05
CA LEU A 74 3.47 10.01 -7.16
C LEU A 74 4.00 8.72 -7.78
N VAL A 75 4.06 8.63 -9.11
CA VAL A 75 4.48 7.41 -9.80
C VAL A 75 5.93 7.08 -9.47
N GLY A 76 6.16 5.86 -9.00
CA GLY A 76 7.46 5.38 -8.56
C GLY A 76 7.78 5.62 -7.09
N LEU A 77 6.94 6.37 -6.36
CA LEU A 77 7.03 6.43 -4.90
C LEU A 77 6.61 5.09 -4.30
N GLY A 78 7.18 4.77 -3.14
CA GLY A 78 6.80 3.60 -2.36
C GLY A 78 7.09 3.77 -0.89
N ASN A 79 6.45 2.93 -0.09
CA ASN A 79 6.62 2.88 1.35
C ASN A 79 6.70 1.42 1.82
N GLU A 80 7.42 1.22 2.92
CA GLU A 80 7.63 -0.09 3.55
C GLU A 80 7.12 -0.05 5.00
N TRP A 81 6.43 -1.11 5.41
CA TRP A 81 6.01 -1.36 6.79
C TRP A 81 6.62 -2.66 7.28
N VAL A 82 7.30 -2.61 8.43
CA VAL A 82 7.93 -3.77 9.05
C VAL A 82 7.39 -3.99 10.45
N GLY A 83 7.12 -5.24 10.79
CA GLY A 83 6.60 -5.61 12.11
C GLY A 83 7.03 -7.00 12.55
N LYS A 84 6.70 -7.32 13.80
CA LYS A 84 6.92 -8.63 14.42
C LYS A 84 5.62 -9.17 14.94
#